data_AF-A0A8R7TQU4-F1
#
_entry.id   AF-A0A8R7TQU4-F1
#
_cell.length_a   1.000
_cell.length_b   1.000
_cell.length_c   1.000
_cell.angle_alpha   90.00
_cell.angle_beta   90.00
_cell.angle_gamma   90.00
#
_symmetry.space_group_name_H-M   'P 1'
#
loop_
_entity.id
_entity.type
_entity.pdbx_description
1 polymer ?
#
loop_
_entity_poly.entity_id
_entity_poly.type
_entity_poly.pdbx_seq_one_letter_code
_entity_poly.pdbx_strand_id
1 'polypeptide(L)'
;MGQMMKSRKTEITEKLRQEINKVVNRYIDEGIAELVPGVLFIDEVHMLDIECFSYLNRALESPLSPIVILATNRGICTVRGTDMTSPHGIPVDLLDRLVIVRTQIYGPIEMIQILAIRAQVEEIEIDEDSLAFLGEVGQQTSLRHAIQLLSPASVVAKANGRDKICKADLEEVRVLYLDAKSSAQLLHHQQGSYIT
;
A
#
# COMPACT_ATOMS: atom_id res chain seq x y z
N MET A 1 8.65 -28.29 -10.11
CA MET A 1 7.50 -27.78 -9.31
C MET A 1 7.34 -28.63 -8.05
N GLY A 2 8.12 -28.38 -6.99
CA GLY A 2 8.14 -29.30 -5.83
C GLY A 2 8.85 -28.82 -4.56
N GLN A 3 9.11 -27.52 -4.40
CA GLN A 3 9.74 -26.98 -3.18
C GLN A 3 8.99 -25.78 -2.56
N MET A 4 7.81 -25.43 -3.07
CA MET A 4 7.00 -24.31 -2.54
C MET A 4 5.92 -24.71 -1.51
N MET A 5 5.79 -26.00 -1.16
CA MET A 5 4.64 -26.49 -0.36
C MET A 5 4.95 -26.96 1.07
N LYS A 6 6.16 -26.74 1.61
CA LYS A 6 6.40 -26.96 3.05
C LYS A 6 7.35 -25.93 3.66
N SER A 7 6.80 -24.76 3.99
CA SER A 7 7.32 -23.94 5.09
C SER A 7 6.36 -24.13 6.26
N ARG A 8 6.49 -25.23 7.02
CA ARG A 8 6.08 -25.19 8.41
C ARG A 8 7.20 -24.46 9.14
N LYS A 9 7.23 -23.13 9.02
CA LYS A 9 8.03 -22.32 9.95
C LYS A 9 7.41 -22.57 11.31
N THR A 10 8.06 -23.39 12.12
CA THR A 10 7.72 -23.55 13.53
C THR A 10 7.82 -22.17 14.18
N GLU A 11 6.83 -21.81 15.00
CA GLU A 11 6.87 -20.59 15.78
C GLU A 11 8.18 -20.52 16.55
N ILE A 12 8.86 -19.36 16.46
CA ILE A 12 10.09 -19.13 17.20
C ILE A 12 9.71 -19.00 18.66
N THR A 13 10.12 -19.97 19.47
CA THR A 13 9.84 -20.00 20.90
C THR A 13 10.44 -18.78 21.61
N GLU A 14 9.78 -18.34 22.67
CA GLU A 14 10.25 -17.21 23.48
C GLU A 14 11.63 -17.49 24.11
N LYS A 15 11.90 -18.75 24.48
CA LYS A 15 13.21 -19.18 24.99
C LYS A 15 14.32 -18.91 23.97
N LEU A 16 14.11 -19.28 22.71
CA LEU A 16 15.08 -19.05 21.64
C LEU A 16 15.29 -17.54 21.40
N ARG A 17 14.22 -16.73 21.42
CA ARG A 17 14.35 -15.26 21.29
C ARG A 17 15.20 -14.67 22.42
N GLN A 18 14.97 -15.09 23.66
CA GLN A 18 15.74 -14.63 24.82
C GLN A 18 17.21 -15.05 24.75
N GLU A 19 17.50 -16.27 24.29
CA GLU A 19 18.87 -16.74 24.09
C GLU A 19 19.59 -15.91 23.01
N ILE A 20 18.94 -15.64 21.88
CA ILE A 20 19.50 -14.81 20.82
C ILE A 20 19.70 -13.36 21.30
N ASN A 21 18.73 -12.77 22.01
CA ASN A 21 18.86 -11.41 22.54
C ASN A 21 20.07 -11.26 23.47
N LYS A 22 20.40 -12.28 24.28
CA LYS A 22 21.60 -12.27 25.13
C LYS A 22 22.89 -12.25 24.31
N VAL A 23 22.93 -13.02 23.23
CA VAL A 23 24.11 -13.07 22.34
C VAL A 23 24.27 -11.75 21.59
N VAL A 24 23.19 -11.20 21.04
CA VAL A 24 23.20 -9.92 20.34
C VAL A 24 23.63 -8.78 21.26
N ASN A 25 23.07 -8.70 22.48
CA ASN A 25 23.46 -7.68 23.45
C ASN A 25 24.94 -7.79 23.83
N ARG A 26 25.47 -9.01 24.02
CA ARG A 26 26.90 -9.21 24.28
C ARG A 26 27.77 -8.67 23.15
N TYR A 27 27.40 -8.93 21.90
CA TYR A 27 28.17 -8.42 20.75
C TYR A 27 28.11 -6.91 20.63
N ILE A 28 27.00 -6.28 21.04
CA ILE A 28 26.89 -4.83 21.13
C ILE A 28 27.80 -4.29 22.25
N ASP A 29 27.74 -4.88 23.44
CA ASP A 29 28.54 -4.46 24.60
C ASP A 29 30.06 -4.64 24.39
N GLU A 30 30.45 -5.71 23.67
CA GLU A 30 31.84 -5.99 23.30
C GLU A 30 32.33 -5.17 22.09
N GLY A 31 31.44 -4.40 21.44
CA GLY A 31 31.78 -3.59 20.26
C GLY A 31 32.02 -4.42 18.98
N ILE A 32 31.60 -5.68 18.96
CA ILE A 32 31.69 -6.58 17.79
C ILE A 32 30.62 -6.24 16.76
N ALA A 33 29.45 -5.80 17.22
CA ALA A 33 28.31 -5.47 16.37
C ALA A 33 27.68 -4.13 16.78
N GLU A 34 27.08 -3.45 15.81
CA GLU A 34 26.28 -2.25 16.03
C GLU A 34 24.82 -2.56 15.71
N LEU A 35 23.91 -2.04 16.52
CA LEU A 35 22.48 -2.13 16.26
C LEU A 35 22.05 -1.01 15.32
N VAL A 36 21.49 -1.38 14.17
CA VAL A 36 20.87 -0.43 13.24
C VAL A 36 19.35 -0.54 13.34
N PRO A 37 18.63 0.48 13.85
CA PRO A 37 17.17 0.47 13.89
C PRO A 37 16.59 0.45 12.47
N GLY A 38 15.71 -0.51 12.21
CA GLY A 38 14.97 -0.59 10.96
C GLY A 38 13.74 0.32 10.93
N VAL A 39 12.95 0.18 9.87
CA VAL A 39 11.63 0.80 9.74
C VAL A 39 10.58 -0.28 9.55
N LEU A 40 9.53 -0.25 10.38
CA LEU A 40 8.35 -1.10 10.23
C LEU A 40 7.20 -0.25 9.69
N PHE A 41 6.80 -0.49 8.45
CA PHE A 41 5.64 0.15 7.84
C PHE A 41 4.41 -0.77 7.91
N ILE A 42 3.32 -0.28 8.50
CA ILE A 42 2.04 -0.99 8.57
C ILE A 42 1.01 -0.13 7.82
N ASP A 43 0.59 -0.63 6.66
CA ASP A 43 -0.53 -0.05 5.93
C ASP A 43 -1.87 -0.54 6.49
N GLU A 44 -2.93 0.24 6.27
CA GLU A 44 -4.29 -0.05 6.73
C GLU A 44 -4.38 -0.41 8.24
N VAL A 45 -3.69 0.34 9.10
CA VAL A 45 -3.57 0.02 10.54
C VAL A 45 -4.92 -0.10 11.28
N HIS A 46 -5.98 0.52 10.76
CA HIS A 46 -7.35 0.39 11.29
C HIS A 46 -7.91 -1.05 11.22
N MET A 47 -7.23 -1.95 10.52
CA MET A 47 -7.53 -3.38 10.48
C MET A 47 -6.97 -4.17 11.66
N LEU A 48 -6.08 -3.58 12.47
CA LEU A 48 -5.58 -4.18 13.71
C LEU A 48 -6.65 -4.15 14.81
N ASP A 49 -6.60 -5.15 15.69
CA ASP A 49 -7.42 -5.21 16.88
C ASP A 49 -6.71 -4.64 18.13
N ILE A 50 -7.45 -4.54 19.22
CA ILE A 50 -6.96 -4.02 20.49
C ILE A 50 -5.77 -4.81 21.06
N GLU A 51 -5.69 -6.12 20.79
CA GLU A 51 -4.59 -6.96 21.25
C GLU A 51 -3.31 -6.65 20.48
N CYS A 52 -3.41 -6.44 19.16
CA CYS A 52 -2.31 -6.00 18.32
C CYS A 52 -1.78 -4.62 18.74
N PHE A 53 -2.67 -3.66 19.04
CA PHE A 53 -2.25 -2.35 19.55
C PHE A 53 -1.58 -2.46 20.92
N SER A 54 -2.10 -3.30 21.81
CA SER A 54 -1.47 -3.58 23.11
C SER A 54 -0.06 -4.16 22.96
N TYR A 55 0.11 -5.07 22.00
CA TYR A 55 1.42 -5.62 21.66
C TYR A 55 2.37 -4.54 21.11
N LEU A 56 1.91 -3.70 20.19
CA LEU A 56 2.69 -2.62 19.60
C LEU A 56 3.14 -1.61 20.67
N ASN A 57 2.25 -1.21 21.57
CA ASN A 57 2.58 -0.33 22.69
C ASN A 57 3.76 -0.86 23.51
N ARG A 58 3.71 -2.16 23.88
CA ARG A 58 4.80 -2.82 24.62
C ARG A 58 6.08 -2.96 23.78
N ALA A 59 5.95 -3.27 22.49
CA ALA A 59 7.09 -3.42 21.60
C ALA A 59 7.82 -2.09 21.33
N LEU A 60 7.09 -0.97 21.33
CA LEU A 60 7.61 0.39 21.19
C LEU A 60 8.39 0.88 22.42
N GLU A 61 8.20 0.24 23.58
CA GLU A 61 8.98 0.53 24.79
C GLU A 61 10.36 -0.15 24.81
N SER A 62 10.59 -1.11 23.91
CA SER A 62 11.88 -1.79 23.79
C SER A 62 12.95 -0.85 23.22
N PRO A 63 14.18 -0.84 23.75
CA PRO A 63 15.28 -0.04 23.18
C PRO A 63 15.68 -0.52 21.78
N LEU A 64 15.34 -1.76 21.42
CA LEU A 64 15.61 -2.34 20.10
C LEU A 64 14.46 -2.09 19.10
N SER A 65 13.48 -1.25 19.46
CA SER A 65 12.30 -1.03 18.62
C SER A 65 12.67 -0.26 17.35
N PRO A 66 12.23 -0.71 16.17
CA PRO A 66 12.40 0.04 14.94
C PRO A 66 11.52 1.30 14.94
N ILE A 67 11.76 2.20 13.99
CA ILE A 67 10.82 3.29 13.71
C ILE A 67 9.56 2.68 13.12
N VAL A 68 8.41 2.90 13.77
CA VAL A 68 7.12 2.39 13.29
C VAL A 68 6.38 3.50 12.55
N ILE A 69 6.03 3.24 11.29
CA ILE A 69 5.22 4.13 10.45
C ILE A 69 3.88 3.45 10.20
N LEU A 70 2.80 4.12 10.61
CA LEU A 70 1.44 3.64 10.44
C LEU A 70 0.75 4.44 9.34
N ALA A 71 0.04 3.77 8.45
CA ALA A 71 -0.80 4.42 7.43
C ALA A 71 -2.26 3.99 7.56
N THR A 72 -3.16 4.94 7.31
CA THR A 72 -4.60 4.70 7.33
C THR A 72 -5.31 5.68 6.42
N ASN A 73 -6.34 5.20 5.75
CA ASN A 73 -7.27 5.99 4.94
C ASN A 73 -8.61 6.21 5.66
N ARG A 74 -8.76 5.77 6.91
CA ARG A 74 -9.98 5.95 7.73
C ARG A 74 -9.84 7.15 8.65
N GLY A 75 -10.88 7.99 8.68
CA GLY A 75 -10.98 9.17 9.56
C GLY A 75 -11.34 8.81 10.99
N ILE A 76 -12.59 8.41 11.23
CA ILE A 76 -13.08 7.87 12.51
C ILE A 76 -13.63 6.48 12.23
N CYS A 77 -13.21 5.49 13.00
CA CYS A 77 -13.76 4.13 12.92
C CYS A 77 -13.64 3.42 14.27
N THR A 78 -14.37 2.30 14.41
CA THR A 78 -14.34 1.46 15.60
C THR A 78 -13.00 0.76 15.72
N VAL A 79 -12.43 0.73 16.92
CA VAL A 79 -11.25 -0.08 17.23
C VAL A 79 -11.69 -1.55 17.25
N ARG A 80 -11.13 -2.38 16.35
CA ARG A 80 -11.56 -3.78 16.22
C ARG A 80 -11.36 -4.54 17.53
N GLY A 81 -12.34 -5.35 17.89
CA GLY A 81 -12.39 -6.06 19.18
C GLY A 81 -13.01 -5.25 20.32
N THR A 82 -13.50 -4.04 20.06
CA THR A 82 -14.19 -3.18 21.03
C THR A 82 -15.40 -2.48 20.39
N ASP A 83 -16.25 -1.87 21.20
CA ASP A 83 -17.34 -0.98 20.73
C ASP A 83 -16.91 0.50 20.69
N MET A 84 -15.63 0.79 20.95
CA MET A 84 -15.11 2.15 21.03
C MET A 84 -14.79 2.71 19.64
N THR A 85 -15.26 3.92 19.37
CA THR A 85 -14.86 4.68 18.17
C THR A 85 -13.72 5.61 18.49
N SER A 86 -12.74 5.69 17.59
CA SER A 86 -11.55 6.53 17.78
C SER A 86 -11.06 7.08 16.44
N PRO A 87 -10.36 8.23 16.41
CA PRO A 87 -9.65 8.66 15.21
C PRO A 87 -8.74 7.53 14.70
N HIS A 88 -8.84 7.28 13.40
CA HIS A 88 -8.07 6.29 12.66
C HIS A 88 -8.25 4.83 13.11
N GLY A 89 -9.17 4.54 14.04
CA GLY A 89 -9.35 3.21 14.63
C GLY A 89 -8.20 2.82 15.56
N ILE A 90 -7.47 3.80 16.09
CA ILE A 90 -6.32 3.59 16.97
C ILE A 90 -6.73 3.96 18.41
N PRO A 91 -6.42 3.14 19.43
CA PRO A 91 -6.61 3.49 20.83
C PRO A 91 -5.96 4.83 21.21
N VAL A 92 -6.62 5.62 22.05
CA VAL A 92 -6.20 7.00 22.39
C VAL A 92 -4.80 7.03 23.03
N ASP A 93 -4.48 6.03 23.84
CA ASP A 93 -3.17 5.84 24.49
C ASP A 93 -2.02 5.72 23.49
N LEU A 94 -2.23 5.02 22.36
CA LEU A 94 -1.24 4.96 21.29
C LEU A 94 -1.28 6.25 20.46
N LEU A 95 -2.47 6.79 20.17
CA LEU A 95 -2.64 7.98 19.34
C LEU A 95 -1.90 9.20 19.91
N ASP A 96 -1.93 9.40 21.23
CA ASP A 96 -1.24 10.49 21.93
C ASP A 96 0.30 10.42 21.80
N ARG A 97 0.84 9.24 21.43
CA ARG A 97 2.28 9.00 21.23
C ARG A 97 2.71 9.14 19.77
N LEU A 98 1.78 9.33 18.84
CA LEU A 98 2.07 9.37 17.40
C LEU A 98 2.27 10.80 16.88
N VAL A 99 3.21 10.95 15.95
CA VAL A 99 3.32 12.14 15.12
C VAL A 99 2.46 11.94 13.87
N ILE A 100 1.38 12.71 13.75
CA ILE A 100 0.44 12.58 12.63
C ILE A 100 0.87 13.49 11.48
N VAL A 101 1.17 12.89 10.33
CA VAL A 101 1.46 13.60 9.07
C VAL A 101 0.33 13.34 8.08
N ARG A 102 -0.35 14.42 7.67
CA ARG A 102 -1.44 14.33 6.69
C ARG A 102 -0.91 14.51 5.27
N THR A 103 -1.15 13.52 4.41
CA THR A 103 -0.89 13.64 2.97
C THR A 103 -2.04 14.38 2.27
N GLN A 104 -1.69 15.18 1.26
CA GLN A 104 -2.67 15.85 0.39
C GLN A 104 -2.90 15.04 -0.88
N ILE A 105 -4.03 15.29 -1.54
CA ILE A 105 -4.34 14.68 -2.84
C ILE A 105 -3.50 15.40 -3.89
N TYR A 106 -2.90 14.64 -4.81
CA TYR A 106 -2.14 15.19 -5.92
C TYR A 106 -3.00 16.08 -6.83
N GLY A 107 -2.42 17.19 -7.28
CA GLY A 107 -3.00 18.02 -8.34
C GLY A 107 -2.80 17.40 -9.74
N PRO A 108 -3.47 17.93 -10.78
CA PRO A 108 -3.36 17.40 -12.15
C PRO A 108 -1.91 17.39 -12.66
N ILE A 109 -1.16 18.46 -12.39
CA ILE A 109 0.24 18.61 -12.82
C ILE A 109 1.13 17.53 -12.16
N GLU A 110 0.96 17.32 -10.86
CA GLU A 110 1.71 16.31 -10.11
C GLU A 110 1.37 14.89 -10.58
N MET A 111 0.09 14.62 -10.90
CA MET A 111 -0.32 13.33 -11.45
C MET A 111 0.35 13.04 -12.79
N ILE A 112 0.34 14.01 -13.72
CA ILE A 112 1.01 13.89 -15.02
C ILE A 112 2.50 13.61 -14.82
N GLN A 113 3.16 14.32 -13.90
CA GLN A 113 4.58 14.11 -13.61
C GLN A 113 4.86 12.71 -13.05
N ILE A 114 4.03 12.22 -12.13
CA ILE A 114 4.18 10.85 -11.59
C ILE A 114 3.98 9.81 -12.69
N LEU A 115 2.98 10.00 -13.56
CA LEU A 115 2.73 9.11 -14.69
C LEU A 115 3.89 9.12 -15.70
N ALA A 116 4.48 10.29 -15.97
CA ALA A 116 5.66 10.41 -16.83
C ALA A 116 6.84 9.60 -16.29
N ILE A 117 7.14 9.75 -14.98
CA ILE A 117 8.21 9.01 -14.32
C ILE A 117 7.92 7.50 -14.38
N ARG A 118 6.66 7.09 -14.17
CA ARG A 118 6.28 5.67 -14.25
C ARG A 118 6.43 5.10 -15.65
N ALA A 119 5.97 5.82 -16.68
CA ALA A 119 6.16 5.44 -18.07
C ALA A 119 7.66 5.30 -18.42
N GLN A 120 8.50 6.22 -17.94
CA GLN A 120 9.96 6.14 -18.13
C GLN A 120 10.57 4.92 -17.44
N VAL A 121 10.19 4.62 -16.19
CA VAL A 121 10.70 3.46 -15.44
C VAL A 121 10.28 2.13 -16.10
N GLU A 122 9.09 2.09 -16.69
CA GLU A 122 8.59 0.91 -17.41
C GLU A 122 9.05 0.86 -18.88
N GLU A 123 9.87 1.81 -19.33
CA GLU A 123 10.34 1.93 -20.72
C GLU A 123 9.18 1.98 -21.74
N ILE A 124 8.10 2.66 -21.36
CA ILE A 124 6.91 2.86 -22.19
C ILE A 124 6.95 4.24 -22.84
N GLU A 125 6.94 4.27 -24.17
CA GLU A 125 6.80 5.52 -24.92
C GLU A 125 5.33 5.95 -25.01
N ILE A 126 5.04 7.18 -24.58
CA ILE A 126 3.71 7.78 -24.60
C ILE A 126 3.81 9.22 -25.13
N ASP A 127 2.85 9.67 -25.93
CA ASP A 127 2.80 11.08 -26.34
C ASP A 127 2.24 11.99 -25.24
N GLU A 128 2.53 13.29 -25.35
CA GLU A 128 2.15 14.28 -24.33
C GLU A 128 0.63 14.42 -24.18
N ASP A 129 -0.13 14.31 -25.27
CA ASP A 129 -1.59 14.41 -25.24
C ASP A 129 -2.21 13.19 -24.55
N SER A 130 -1.67 12.00 -24.80
CA SER A 130 -2.05 10.75 -24.15
C SER A 130 -1.70 10.76 -22.66
N LEU A 131 -0.55 11.31 -22.31
CA LEU A 131 -0.15 11.45 -20.91
C LEU A 131 -1.06 12.44 -20.16
N ALA A 132 -1.41 13.57 -20.79
CA ALA A 132 -2.37 14.51 -20.24
C ALA A 132 -3.76 13.88 -20.03
N PHE A 133 -4.24 13.14 -21.04
CA PHE A 133 -5.48 12.38 -20.94
C PHE A 133 -5.45 11.34 -19.80
N LEU A 134 -4.32 10.64 -19.63
CA LEU A 134 -4.16 9.69 -18.53
C LEU A 134 -4.15 10.38 -17.16
N GLY A 135 -3.61 11.60 -17.08
CA GLY A 135 -3.70 12.46 -15.90
C GLY A 135 -5.15 12.81 -15.54
N GLU A 136 -5.97 13.17 -16.53
CA GLU A 136 -7.41 13.41 -16.33
C GLU A 136 -8.14 12.16 -15.84
N VAL A 137 -7.83 10.99 -16.43
CA VAL A 137 -8.38 9.70 -15.98
C VAL A 137 -7.99 9.43 -14.52
N GLY A 138 -6.74 9.70 -14.14
CA GLY A 138 -6.25 9.57 -12.77
C GLY A 138 -6.99 10.47 -11.78
N GLN A 139 -7.36 11.68 -12.20
CA GLN A 139 -8.13 12.62 -11.40
C GLN A 139 -9.60 12.18 -11.21
N GLN A 140 -10.22 11.63 -12.26
CA GLN A 140 -11.59 11.09 -12.20
C GLN A 140 -11.68 9.81 -11.35
N THR A 141 -10.65 8.97 -11.43
CA THR A 141 -10.63 7.63 -10.82
C THR A 141 -9.66 7.57 -9.63
N SER A 142 -8.43 7.13 -9.86
CA SER A 142 -7.29 7.13 -8.94
C SER A 142 -5.97 7.05 -9.70
N LEU A 143 -4.89 7.56 -9.10
CA LEU A 143 -3.54 7.43 -9.64
C LEU A 143 -3.13 5.95 -9.87
N ARG A 144 -3.54 5.05 -8.97
CA ARG A 144 -3.28 3.61 -9.09
C ARG A 144 -3.89 3.04 -10.36
N HIS A 145 -5.14 3.38 -10.63
CA HIS A 145 -5.83 2.92 -11.83
C HIS A 145 -5.14 3.47 -13.09
N ALA A 146 -4.85 4.77 -13.14
CA ALA A 146 -4.15 5.38 -14.27
C ALA A 146 -2.78 4.72 -14.55
N ILE A 147 -1.98 4.43 -13.52
CA ILE A 147 -0.71 3.69 -13.69
C ILE A 147 -0.97 2.29 -14.25
N GLN A 148 -1.97 1.57 -13.75
CA GLN A 148 -2.31 0.23 -14.22
C GLN A 148 -2.77 0.19 -15.68
N LEU A 149 -3.23 1.31 -16.26
CA LEU A 149 -3.61 1.39 -17.67
C LEU A 149 -2.39 1.49 -18.62
N LEU A 150 -1.21 1.89 -18.14
CA LEU A 150 -0.01 2.07 -18.97
C LEU A 150 0.42 0.76 -19.64
N SER A 151 0.58 -0.30 -18.86
CA SER A 151 1.04 -1.59 -19.36
C SER A 151 0.08 -2.21 -20.40
N PRO A 152 -1.25 -2.32 -20.17
CA PRO A 152 -2.16 -2.82 -21.19
C PRO A 152 -2.26 -1.88 -22.40
N ALA A 153 -2.17 -0.56 -22.24
CA ALA A 153 -2.14 0.36 -23.38
C ALA A 153 -0.88 0.19 -24.24
N SER A 154 0.27 -0.13 -23.63
CA SER A 154 1.48 -0.50 -24.38
C SER A 154 1.29 -1.78 -25.19
N VAL A 155 0.59 -2.78 -24.63
CA VAL A 155 0.28 -4.03 -25.34
C VAL A 155 -0.65 -3.77 -26.53
N VAL A 156 -1.68 -2.93 -26.36
CA VAL A 156 -2.60 -2.55 -27.45
C VAL A 156 -1.88 -1.77 -28.54
N ALA A 157 -1.03 -0.80 -28.17
CA ALA A 157 -0.20 -0.07 -29.13
C ALA A 157 0.67 -1.03 -29.96
N LYS A 158 1.36 -1.97 -29.30
CA LYS A 158 2.21 -2.98 -29.95
C LYS A 158 1.41 -3.93 -30.84
N ALA A 159 0.21 -4.34 -30.42
CA ALA A 159 -0.69 -5.15 -31.24
C ALA A 159 -1.13 -4.41 -32.51
N ASN A 160 -1.25 -3.08 -32.42
CA ASN A 160 -1.50 -2.19 -33.55
C ASN A 160 -0.23 -1.81 -34.33
N GLY A 161 0.91 -2.44 -34.06
CA GLY A 161 2.18 -2.22 -34.76
C GLY A 161 2.89 -0.91 -34.40
N ARG A 162 2.55 -0.30 -33.27
CA ARG A 162 3.16 0.95 -32.77
C ARG A 162 3.85 0.72 -31.43
N ASP A 163 5.03 1.29 -31.25
CA ASP A 163 5.73 1.26 -29.95
C ASP A 163 5.27 2.37 -29.00
N LYS A 164 4.76 3.47 -29.57
CA LYS A 164 4.27 4.65 -28.85
C LYS A 164 2.76 4.58 -28.61
N ILE A 165 2.36 4.68 -27.34
CA ILE A 165 0.96 4.76 -26.91
C ILE A 165 0.35 6.06 -27.41
N CYS A 166 -0.85 5.96 -27.98
CA CYS A 166 -1.69 7.10 -28.33
C CYS A 166 -3.01 7.08 -27.56
N LYS A 167 -3.76 8.19 -27.66
CA LYS A 167 -5.02 8.37 -26.92
C LYS A 167 -6.05 7.29 -27.23
N ALA A 168 -6.11 6.81 -28.47
CA ALA A 168 -7.04 5.75 -28.86
C ALA A 168 -6.76 4.43 -28.11
N ASP A 169 -5.49 4.09 -27.86
CA ASP A 169 -5.13 2.90 -27.10
C ASP A 169 -5.62 3.02 -25.64
N LEU A 170 -5.48 4.22 -25.05
CA LEU A 170 -5.95 4.49 -23.69
C LEU A 170 -7.48 4.46 -23.59
N GLU A 171 -8.19 4.97 -24.59
CA GLU A 171 -9.66 4.92 -24.66
C GLU A 171 -10.16 3.48 -24.77
N GLU A 172 -9.51 2.64 -25.60
CA GLU A 172 -9.84 1.22 -25.72
C GLU A 172 -9.62 0.48 -24.40
N VAL A 173 -8.45 0.64 -23.79
CA VAL A 173 -8.11 -0.02 -22.52
C VAL A 173 -9.03 0.45 -21.39
N ARG A 174 -9.42 1.72 -21.36
CA ARG A 174 -10.37 2.24 -20.36
C ARG A 174 -11.74 1.56 -20.43
N VAL A 175 -12.20 1.16 -21.62
CA VAL A 175 -13.46 0.41 -21.77
C VAL A 175 -13.31 -1.02 -21.27
N LEU A 176 -12.15 -1.63 -21.48
CA LEU A 176 -11.88 -3.02 -21.08
C LEU A 176 -11.61 -3.16 -19.57
N TYR A 177 -10.92 -2.19 -18.97
CA TYR A 177 -10.49 -2.22 -17.56
C TYR A 177 -11.22 -1.14 -16.77
N LEU A 178 -12.28 -1.54 -16.08
CA LEU A 178 -13.08 -0.65 -15.24
C LEU A 178 -12.36 -0.32 -13.92
N ASP A 179 -12.47 0.93 -13.48
CA ASP A 179 -12.06 1.31 -12.14
C ASP A 179 -13.06 0.81 -11.08
N ALA A 180 -12.64 0.82 -9.81
CA ALA A 180 -13.43 0.31 -8.71
C ALA A 180 -14.80 1.01 -8.55
N LYS A 181 -14.90 2.32 -8.82
CA LYS A 181 -16.16 3.07 -8.68
C LYS A 181 -17.13 2.68 -9.79
N SER A 182 -16.67 2.65 -11.05
CA SER A 182 -17.50 2.22 -12.18
C SER A 182 -17.94 0.76 -12.06
N SER A 183 -17.05 -0.11 -11.58
CA SER A 183 -17.40 -1.52 -11.30
C SER A 183 -18.48 -1.65 -10.22
N ALA A 184 -18.36 -0.90 -9.12
CA ALA A 184 -19.36 -0.89 -8.05
C ALA A 184 -20.74 -0.36 -8.53
N GLN A 185 -20.75 0.65 -9.41
CA GLN A 185 -21.99 1.16 -10.01
C GLN A 185 -22.66 0.12 -10.90
N LEU A 186 -21.89 -0.60 -11.73
CA LEU A 186 -22.39 -1.67 -12.57
C LEU A 186 -23.05 -2.79 -11.74
N LEU A 187 -22.40 -3.19 -10.65
CA LEU A 187 -22.95 -4.17 -9.70
C LEU A 187 -24.28 -3.68 -9.09
N HIS A 188 -24.36 -2.41 -8.71
CA HIS A 188 -25.59 -1.81 -8.19
C HIS A 188 -26.73 -1.84 -9.21
N HIS A 189 -26.46 -1.58 -10.49
CA HIS A 189 -27.47 -1.64 -11.55
C HIS A 189 -27.93 -3.07 -11.87
N GLN A 190 -27.07 -4.07 -11.64
CA GLN A 190 -27.32 -5.47 -11.94
C GLN A 190 -27.62 -6.31 -10.68
N GLN A 191 -28.06 -5.70 -9.58
CA GLN A 191 -28.28 -6.36 -8.28
C GLN A 191 -29.01 -7.70 -8.36
N GLY A 192 -30.01 -7.85 -9.23
CA GLY A 192 -30.76 -9.10 -9.38
C GLY A 192 -29.99 -10.28 -9.99
N SER A 193 -28.81 -10.04 -10.56
CA SER A 193 -27.93 -11.08 -11.14
C SER A 193 -26.82 -11.53 -10.18
N TYR A 194 -26.61 -10.82 -9.07
CA TYR A 194 -25.58 -11.12 -8.08
C TYR A 194 -26.21 -11.63 -6.79
N ILE A 195 -25.51 -12.53 -6.11
CA ILE A 195 -25.94 -13.05 -4.81
C ILE A 195 -25.70 -11.94 -3.78
N THR A 196 -26.76 -11.57 -3.07
CA THR A 196 -26.73 -10.70 -1.88
C THR A 196 -26.21 -11.42 -0.66
#